data_AF-A0A1I5CQI3-F1
#
_entry.id   AF-A0A1I5CQI3-F1
#
_cell.length_a   1.000
_cell.length_b   1.000
_cell.length_c   1.000
_cell.angle_alpha   90.00
_cell.angle_beta   90.00
_cell.angle_gamma   90.00
#
_symmetry.space_group_name_H-M   'P 1'
#
loop_
_entity.id
_entity.type
_entity.pdbx_description
1 polymer ?
#
loop_
_entity_poly.entity_id
_entity_poly.type
_entity_poly.pdbx_seq_one_letter_code
_entity_poly.pdbx_strand_id
1 'polypeptide(L)'
;MTEQLPERTRAELEAELTTLRERRRSLAAAMQKQESDVGDRGDEANALESGDDLIAVDERIATVTDLLAGGPERSPGRVPDGTRATLRFDDGTEQEVRAVAIPEEIAAGRQDITVTTDSPLGRALAGRRAGDTISYSTPAGEVRAHVVSLDVPGD
;
A
#
# COMPACT_ATOMS: atom_id res chain seq x y z
N MET A 1 -11.55 -3.03 25.71
CA MET A 1 -10.37 -3.87 25.98
C MET A 1 -9.86 -4.25 24.61
N THR A 2 -8.93 -3.47 24.08
CA THR A 2 -8.39 -3.64 22.73
C THR A 2 -7.63 -4.95 22.67
N GLU A 3 -8.08 -5.85 21.80
CA GLU A 3 -7.42 -7.12 21.49
C GLU A 3 -6.09 -6.81 20.80
N GLN A 4 -5.07 -6.53 21.62
CA GLN A 4 -3.68 -6.48 21.19
C GLN A 4 -3.32 -7.84 20.60
N LEU A 5 -2.87 -7.84 19.34
CA LEU A 5 -2.33 -9.01 18.63
C LEU A 5 -1.50 -9.88 19.59
N PRO A 6 -1.91 -11.12 19.88
CA PRO A 6 -1.04 -12.03 20.58
C PRO A 6 -0.04 -12.64 19.57
N GLU A 7 1.25 -12.52 19.93
CA GLU A 7 2.33 -13.52 19.79
C GLU A 7 3.48 -13.34 18.76
N ARG A 8 3.55 -12.25 17.98
CA ARG A 8 4.82 -11.85 17.29
C ARG A 8 5.18 -10.43 17.65
N THR A 9 6.38 -10.22 18.21
CA THR A 9 6.87 -8.87 18.51
C THR A 9 7.07 -8.12 17.19
N ARG A 10 6.75 -6.82 17.13
CA ARG A 10 6.98 -5.97 15.95
C ARG A 10 8.39 -6.16 15.33
N ALA A 11 9.41 -6.24 16.18
CA ALA A 11 10.79 -6.49 15.77
C ALA A 11 10.99 -7.83 15.03
N GLU A 12 10.22 -8.87 15.38
CA GLU A 12 10.27 -10.17 14.71
C GLU A 12 9.60 -10.14 13.34
N LEU A 13 8.53 -9.35 13.18
CA LEU A 13 7.88 -9.13 11.90
C LEU A 13 8.76 -8.26 10.98
N GLU A 14 9.48 -7.27 11.51
CA GLU A 14 10.45 -6.46 10.74
C GLU A 14 11.63 -7.32 10.27
N ALA A 15 12.11 -8.24 11.14
CA ALA A 15 13.12 -9.21 10.78
C ALA A 15 12.62 -10.20 9.71
N GLU A 16 11.40 -10.71 9.86
CA GLU A 16 10.75 -11.57 8.85
C GLU A 16 10.62 -10.85 7.50
N LEU A 17 10.14 -9.60 7.49
CA LEU A 17 10.01 -8.80 6.27
C LEU A 17 11.37 -8.60 5.57
N THR A 18 12.43 -8.40 6.35
CA THR A 18 13.79 -8.24 5.82
C THR A 18 14.22 -9.52 5.11
N THR A 19 14.08 -10.67 5.77
CA THR A 19 14.41 -11.98 5.18
C THR A 19 13.58 -12.29 3.95
N LEU A 20 12.27 -11.98 3.96
CA LEU A 20 11.40 -12.20 2.80
C LEU A 20 11.81 -11.35 1.60
N ARG A 21 12.20 -10.09 1.82
CA ARG A 21 12.69 -9.20 0.74
C ARG A 21 14.01 -9.68 0.14
N GLU A 22 14.91 -10.20 0.97
CA GLU A 22 16.15 -10.83 0.49
C GLU A 22 15.85 -12.08 -0.35
N ARG A 23 14.95 -12.95 0.13
CA ARG A 23 14.51 -14.14 -0.60
C ARG A 23 13.86 -13.78 -1.94
N ARG A 24 12.94 -12.80 -1.96
CA ARG A 24 12.32 -12.28 -3.19
C ARG A 24 13.36 -11.82 -4.20
N ARG A 25 14.38 -11.07 -3.76
CA ARG A 25 15.47 -10.61 -4.63
C ARG A 25 16.26 -11.78 -5.22
N SER A 26 16.57 -12.80 -4.42
CA SER A 26 17.27 -13.99 -4.91
C SER A 26 16.43 -14.79 -5.91
N LEU A 27 15.13 -14.97 -5.67
CA LEU A 27 14.21 -15.65 -6.58
C LEU A 27 14.08 -14.90 -7.91
N ALA A 28 13.87 -13.58 -7.85
CA ALA A 28 13.80 -12.74 -9.05
C ALA A 28 15.11 -12.75 -9.86
N ALA A 29 16.27 -12.83 -9.20
CA ALA A 29 17.56 -12.96 -9.87
C ALA A 29 17.76 -14.35 -10.50
N ALA A 30 17.25 -15.40 -9.86
CA ALA A 30 17.28 -16.77 -10.39
C ALA A 30 16.39 -16.92 -11.63
N MET A 31 15.18 -16.34 -11.60
CA MET A 31 14.26 -16.31 -12.75
C MET A 31 14.88 -15.60 -13.95
N GLN A 32 15.50 -14.43 -13.75
CA GLN A 32 16.19 -13.70 -14.82
C GLN A 32 17.36 -14.49 -15.43
N LYS A 33 18.04 -15.32 -14.64
CA LYS A 33 19.10 -16.21 -15.14
C LYS A 33 18.54 -17.37 -15.95
N GLN A 34 17.44 -17.98 -15.49
CA GLN A 34 16.76 -19.05 -16.23
C GLN A 34 16.18 -18.56 -17.56
N GLU A 35 15.61 -17.36 -17.61
CA GLU A 35 15.14 -16.75 -18.87
C GLU A 35 16.25 -16.53 -19.89
N SER A 36 17.51 -16.42 -19.43
CA SER A 36 18.69 -16.26 -20.29
C SER A 36 19.28 -17.61 -20.76
N ASP A 37 18.84 -18.74 -20.19
CA ASP A 37 19.41 -20.09 -20.36
C ASP A 37 18.31 -21.12 -20.65
N VAL A 38 17.38 -20.80 -21.55
CA VAL A 38 16.24 -21.67 -21.90
C VAL A 38 16.66 -22.71 -22.94
N GLY A 39 16.89 -23.96 -22.53
CA GLY A 39 17.44 -25.00 -23.40
C GLY A 39 16.71 -26.35 -23.44
N ASP A 40 16.05 -26.81 -22.36
CA ASP A 40 15.37 -28.11 -22.31
C ASP A 40 14.12 -28.11 -21.39
N ARG A 41 13.24 -29.13 -21.48
CA ARG A 41 11.99 -29.26 -20.70
C ARG A 41 12.19 -29.21 -19.19
N GLY A 42 13.39 -29.53 -18.69
CA GLY A 42 13.75 -29.40 -17.28
C GLY A 42 13.82 -27.95 -16.81
N ASP A 43 14.20 -27.03 -17.71
CA ASP A 43 14.30 -25.60 -17.41
C ASP A 43 12.91 -24.96 -17.28
N GLU A 44 11.94 -25.47 -18.05
CA GLU A 44 10.54 -24.99 -18.04
C GLU A 44 9.83 -25.33 -16.71
N ALA A 45 10.04 -26.53 -16.17
CA ALA A 45 9.50 -26.93 -14.86
C ALA A 45 10.13 -26.10 -13.72
N ASN A 46 11.43 -25.85 -13.79
CA ASN A 46 12.18 -25.11 -12.79
C ASN A 46 11.84 -23.59 -12.81
N ALA A 47 11.48 -23.06 -13.98
CA ALA A 47 10.98 -21.69 -14.13
C ALA A 47 9.57 -21.51 -13.56
N LEU A 48 8.67 -22.49 -13.76
CA LEU A 48 7.33 -22.49 -13.18
C LEU A 48 7.39 -22.54 -11.63
N GLU A 49 8.16 -23.47 -11.07
CA GLU A 49 8.34 -23.60 -9.61
C GLU A 49 8.91 -22.31 -8.99
N SER A 50 9.90 -21.68 -9.64
CA SER A 50 10.47 -20.40 -9.20
C SER A 50 9.44 -19.25 -9.24
N GLY A 51 8.49 -19.28 -10.18
CA GLY A 51 7.40 -18.33 -10.27
C GLY A 51 6.37 -18.49 -9.15
N ASP A 52 5.96 -19.71 -8.85
CA ASP A 52 5.07 -20.02 -7.71
C ASP A 52 5.70 -19.62 -6.37
N ASP A 53 7.00 -19.89 -6.18
CA ASP A 53 7.76 -19.44 -5.00
C ASP A 53 7.78 -17.91 -4.88
N LEU A 54 7.94 -17.20 -5.99
CA LEU A 54 7.93 -15.73 -6.00
C LEU A 54 6.56 -15.18 -5.60
N ILE A 55 5.47 -15.75 -6.12
CA ILE A 55 4.09 -15.38 -5.77
C ILE A 55 3.86 -15.60 -4.27
N ALA A 56 4.21 -16.77 -3.75
CA ALA A 56 4.04 -17.08 -2.33
C ALA A 56 4.85 -16.15 -1.41
N VAL A 57 6.06 -15.77 -1.82
CA VAL A 57 6.88 -14.79 -1.09
C VAL A 57 6.26 -13.39 -1.15
N ASP A 58 5.73 -12.97 -2.30
CA ASP A 58 5.05 -11.67 -2.43
C ASP A 58 3.76 -11.61 -1.59
N GLU A 59 2.94 -12.66 -1.56
CA GLU A 59 1.76 -12.77 -0.70
C GLU A 59 2.11 -12.69 0.79
N ARG A 60 3.21 -13.34 1.19
CA ARG A 60 3.70 -13.28 2.57
C ARG A 60 4.22 -11.89 2.93
N ILE A 61 4.93 -11.22 2.02
CA ILE A 61 5.38 -9.84 2.22
C ILE A 61 4.18 -8.91 2.40
N ALA A 62 3.14 -9.05 1.58
CA ALA A 62 1.92 -8.26 1.72
C ALA A 62 1.27 -8.47 3.09
N THR A 63 1.12 -9.72 3.51
CA THR A 63 0.56 -10.09 4.82
C THR A 63 1.38 -9.50 5.97
N VAL A 64 2.71 -9.68 5.98
CA VAL A 64 3.58 -9.17 7.06
C VAL A 64 3.62 -7.65 7.08
N THR A 65 3.54 -7.01 5.90
CA THR A 65 3.49 -5.54 5.78
C THR A 65 2.19 -5.00 6.36
N ASP A 66 1.05 -5.63 6.10
CA ASP A 66 -0.25 -5.30 6.70
C ASP A 66 -0.25 -5.47 8.22
N LEU A 67 0.29 -6.59 8.72
CA LEU A 67 0.49 -6.84 10.14
C LEU A 67 1.39 -5.79 10.81
N LEU A 68 2.50 -5.40 10.17
CA LEU A 68 3.41 -4.34 10.66
C LEU A 68 2.79 -2.94 10.58
N ALA A 69 1.89 -2.71 9.64
CA ALA A 69 1.10 -1.49 9.54
C ALA A 69 0.03 -1.39 10.66
N GLY A 70 -0.17 -2.46 11.43
CA GLY A 70 -1.10 -2.53 12.55
C GLY A 70 -2.45 -3.17 12.20
N GLY A 71 -2.54 -3.88 11.08
CA GLY A 71 -3.84 -4.16 10.44
C GLY A 71 -4.52 -2.84 10.01
N PRO A 72 -5.78 -2.86 9.55
CA PRO A 72 -6.53 -1.66 9.14
C PRO A 72 -6.78 -0.62 10.26
N GLU A 73 -6.14 -0.73 11.42
CA GLU A 73 -6.22 0.26 12.49
C GLU A 73 -5.31 1.47 12.26
N ARG A 74 -5.94 2.51 11.69
CA ARG A 74 -5.82 3.93 12.05
C ARG A 74 -4.61 4.26 12.92
N SER A 75 -3.43 4.37 12.30
CA SER A 75 -2.37 5.19 12.87
C SER A 75 -2.93 6.60 13.13
N PRO A 76 -2.85 7.16 14.36
CA PRO A 76 -3.39 8.48 14.65
C PRO A 76 -2.71 9.51 13.74
N GLY A 77 -3.49 10.12 12.86
CA GLY A 77 -2.99 11.09 11.87
C GLY A 77 -2.64 10.51 10.48
N ARG A 78 -2.93 9.24 10.20
CA ARG A 78 -2.83 8.64 8.85
C ARG A 78 -4.11 7.91 8.44
N VAL A 79 -4.49 8.09 7.18
CA VAL A 79 -5.62 7.37 6.56
C VAL A 79 -5.19 5.92 6.23
N PRO A 80 -6.03 4.89 6.43
CA PRO A 80 -5.68 3.53 6.05
C PRO A 80 -5.29 3.42 4.57
N ASP A 81 -4.33 2.56 4.26
CA ASP A 81 -3.98 2.27 2.87
C ASP A 81 -5.18 1.69 2.13
N GLY A 82 -5.28 1.95 0.83
CA GLY A 82 -6.40 1.53 0.01
C GLY A 82 -7.65 2.41 0.12
N THR A 83 -7.73 3.33 1.09
CA THR A 83 -8.89 4.24 1.27
C THR A 83 -9.19 5.03 0.01
N ARG A 84 -10.45 5.05 -0.41
CA ARG A 84 -10.93 5.89 -1.53
C ARG A 84 -11.74 7.06 -1.00
N ALA A 85 -11.43 8.26 -1.44
CA ALA A 85 -12.17 9.46 -1.07
C ALA A 85 -12.62 10.22 -2.32
N THR A 86 -13.83 10.76 -2.29
CA THR A 86 -14.30 11.74 -3.26
C THR A 86 -14.28 13.11 -2.59
N LEU A 87 -13.48 14.02 -3.13
CA LEU A 87 -13.29 15.37 -2.61
C LEU A 87 -13.97 16.38 -3.53
N ARG A 88 -14.75 17.29 -2.97
CA ARG A 88 -15.33 18.43 -3.69
C ARG A 88 -14.65 19.73 -3.25
N PHE A 89 -14.09 20.45 -4.21
CA PHE A 89 -13.44 21.74 -3.99
C PHE A 89 -14.45 22.90 -4.04
N ASP A 90 -14.06 24.07 -3.55
CA ASP A 90 -14.89 25.29 -3.56
C ASP A 90 -15.33 25.70 -4.99
N ASP A 91 -14.50 25.42 -6.00
CA ASP A 91 -14.82 25.66 -7.42
C ASP A 91 -15.89 24.71 -8.00
N GLY A 92 -16.39 23.77 -7.19
CA GLY A 92 -17.39 22.77 -7.58
C GLY A 92 -16.80 21.52 -8.24
N THR A 93 -15.48 21.48 -8.47
CA THR A 93 -14.78 20.32 -9.01
C THR A 93 -14.80 19.17 -8.01
N GLU A 94 -15.12 17.97 -8.48
CA GLU A 94 -15.01 16.73 -7.71
C GLU A 94 -13.81 15.91 -8.20
N GLN A 95 -13.03 15.38 -7.26
CA GLN A 95 -11.86 14.56 -7.52
C GLN A 95 -11.90 13.29 -6.67
N GLU A 96 -11.78 12.14 -7.33
CA GLU A 96 -11.57 10.87 -6.65
C GLU A 96 -10.08 10.67 -6.39
N VAL A 97 -9.76 10.32 -5.15
CA VAL A 97 -8.39 10.01 -4.72
C VAL A 97 -8.36 8.68 -3.98
N ARG A 98 -7.27 7.94 -4.17
CA ARG A 98 -6.99 6.70 -3.44
C ARG A 98 -5.72 6.84 -2.63
N ALA A 99 -5.83 6.61 -1.33
CA ALA A 99 -4.69 6.58 -0.42
C ALA A 99 -3.88 5.29 -0.60
N VAL A 100 -2.56 5.41 -0.71
CA VAL A 100 -1.63 4.28 -0.76
C VAL A 100 -0.48 4.51 0.22
N ALA A 101 -0.04 3.47 0.91
CA ALA A 101 1.09 3.58 1.83
C ALA A 101 2.43 3.69 1.09
N ILE A 102 2.55 3.01 -0.05
CA ILE A 102 3.80 2.91 -0.82
C ILE A 102 3.66 3.70 -2.13
N PRO A 103 4.51 4.72 -2.39
CA PRO A 103 4.44 5.49 -3.62
C PRO A 103 4.73 4.66 -4.89
N GLU A 104 5.43 3.53 -4.76
CA GLU A 104 5.71 2.58 -5.86
C GLU A 104 4.44 1.84 -6.34
N GLU A 105 3.35 1.84 -5.57
CA GLU A 105 2.05 1.27 -5.99
C GLU A 105 1.25 2.19 -6.93
N ILE A 106 1.73 3.42 -7.16
CA ILE A 106 1.10 4.35 -8.09
C ILE A 106 1.38 3.89 -9.52
N ALA A 107 0.45 3.15 -10.09
CA ALA A 107 0.50 2.76 -11.50
C ALA A 107 0.68 4.00 -12.41
N ALA A 108 1.54 3.88 -13.42
CA ALA A 108 1.76 4.92 -14.42
C ALA A 108 0.43 5.34 -15.06
N GLY A 109 0.13 6.65 -15.04
CA GLY A 109 -1.14 7.21 -15.52
C GLY A 109 -2.26 7.34 -14.46
N ARG A 110 -2.04 6.91 -13.21
CA ARG A 110 -2.97 7.12 -12.07
C ARG A 110 -2.44 8.08 -11.01
N GLN A 111 -1.43 8.88 -11.35
CA GLN A 111 -0.79 9.83 -10.43
C GLN A 111 -1.76 10.93 -9.97
N ASP A 112 -2.68 11.36 -10.84
CA ASP A 112 -3.69 12.38 -10.51
C ASP A 112 -4.79 11.91 -9.54
N ILE A 113 -4.92 10.59 -9.35
CA ILE A 113 -5.97 9.97 -8.52
C ILE A 113 -5.41 9.15 -7.36
N THR A 114 -4.09 9.15 -7.16
CA THR A 114 -3.44 8.35 -6.11
C THR A 114 -2.59 9.25 -5.22
N VAL A 115 -2.81 9.16 -3.91
CA VAL A 115 -2.18 10.01 -2.90
C VAL A 115 -1.50 9.15 -1.86
N THR A 116 -0.33 9.55 -1.37
CA THR A 116 0.33 8.77 -0.32
C THR A 116 -0.31 9.05 1.03
N THR A 117 -0.38 8.04 1.88
CA THR A 117 -0.91 8.16 3.25
C THR A 117 -0.16 9.20 4.09
N ASP A 118 1.12 9.46 3.80
CA ASP A 118 1.90 10.49 4.50
C ASP A 118 1.74 11.90 3.93
N SER A 119 1.12 12.05 2.76
CA SER A 119 0.96 13.35 2.13
C SER A 119 0.11 14.28 3.01
N PRO A 120 0.23 15.62 2.85
CA PRO A 120 -0.61 16.58 3.55
C PRO A 120 -2.10 16.26 3.42
N LEU A 121 -2.52 15.80 2.25
CA LEU A 121 -3.89 15.38 1.96
C LEU A 121 -4.25 14.06 2.65
N GLY A 122 -3.38 13.04 2.59
CA GLY A 122 -3.60 11.74 3.27
C GLY A 122 -3.70 11.89 4.79
N ARG A 123 -2.91 12.80 5.38
CA ARG A 123 -3.01 13.17 6.79
C ARG A 123 -4.27 13.95 7.12
N ALA A 124 -4.70 14.85 6.24
CA ALA A 124 -5.94 15.61 6.43
C ALA A 124 -7.19 14.72 6.34
N LEU A 125 -7.14 13.64 5.56
CA LEU A 125 -8.18 12.61 5.49
C LEU A 125 -8.18 11.66 6.70
N ALA A 126 -7.10 11.61 7.48
CA ALA A 126 -6.99 10.69 8.59
C ALA A 126 -8.04 10.95 9.67
N GLY A 127 -8.86 9.94 9.97
CA GLY A 127 -9.91 10.04 10.99
C GLY A 127 -11.11 10.91 10.60
N ARG A 128 -11.21 11.31 9.34
CA ARG A 128 -12.39 12.03 8.81
C ARG A 128 -13.46 11.05 8.30
N ARG A 129 -14.61 11.61 7.93
CA ARG A 129 -15.77 10.86 7.42
C ARG A 129 -16.41 11.63 6.25
N ALA A 130 -17.25 10.94 5.49
CA ALA A 130 -18.10 11.59 4.49
C ALA A 130 -18.93 12.73 5.12
N GLY A 131 -18.96 13.87 4.46
CA GLY A 131 -19.58 15.12 4.92
C GLY A 131 -18.63 16.10 5.62
N ASP A 132 -17.43 15.67 6.00
CA ASP A 132 -16.47 16.53 6.72
C ASP A 132 -15.72 17.48 5.78
N THR A 133 -15.16 18.56 6.32
CA THR A 133 -14.33 19.52 5.58
C THR A 133 -12.88 19.40 6.03
N ILE A 134 -11.99 19.24 5.06
CA ILE A 134 -10.55 19.14 5.28
C ILE A 134 -9.82 20.34 4.68
N SER A 135 -8.72 20.71 5.32
CA SER A 135 -7.77 21.71 4.84
C SER A 135 -6.39 21.06 4.80
N TYR A 136 -5.66 21.25 3.71
CA TYR A 136 -4.31 20.73 3.57
C TYR A 136 -3.41 21.72 2.82
N SER A 137 -2.12 21.70 3.15
CA SER A 137 -1.14 22.56 2.50
C SER A 137 -0.64 21.95 1.20
N THR A 138 -0.59 22.75 0.15
CA THR A 138 0.06 22.44 -1.13
C THR A 138 1.16 23.46 -1.42
N PRO A 139 2.12 23.16 -2.32
CA PRO A 139 3.11 24.15 -2.75
C PRO A 139 2.50 25.44 -3.33
N ALA A 140 1.26 25.38 -3.83
CA ALA A 140 0.53 26.52 -4.38
C ALA A 140 -0.27 27.31 -3.31
N GLY A 141 -0.38 26.79 -2.08
CA GLY A 141 -1.17 27.40 -1.00
C GLY A 141 -1.99 26.39 -0.20
N GLU A 142 -2.76 26.89 0.78
CA GLU A 142 -3.72 26.08 1.53
C GLU A 142 -4.95 25.79 0.66
N VAL A 143 -5.31 24.53 0.56
CA VAL A 143 -6.48 24.05 -0.20
C VAL A 143 -7.49 23.49 0.78
N ARG A 144 -8.77 23.83 0.56
CA ARG A 144 -9.91 23.28 1.30
C ARG A 144 -10.74 22.39 0.40
N ALA A 145 -11.19 21.27 0.94
CA ALA A 145 -12.04 20.34 0.23
C ALA A 145 -13.09 19.74 1.17
N HIS A 146 -14.28 19.51 0.64
CA HIS A 146 -15.34 18.74 1.29
C HIS A 146 -15.22 17.27 0.93
N VAL A 147 -15.23 16.39 1.92
CA VAL A 147 -15.26 14.95 1.71
C VAL A 147 -16.70 14.56 1.37
N VAL A 148 -16.96 14.23 0.11
CA VAL A 148 -18.28 13.77 -0.36
C VAL A 148 -18.51 12.33 0.06
N SER A 149 -17.51 11.48 -0.17
CA SER A 149 -17.53 10.06 0.17
C SER A 149 -16.16 9.64 0.68
N LEU A 150 -16.14 8.73 1.66
CA LEU A 150 -14.92 8.12 2.18
C LEU A 150 -15.17 6.64 2.41
N ASP A 151 -14.49 5.81 1.63
CA ASP A 151 -14.52 4.36 1.68
C ASP A 151 -13.20 3.87 2.27
N VAL A 152 -13.24 3.51 3.54
CA VAL A 152 -12.07 3.02 4.28
C VAL A 152 -12.12 1.48 4.27
N PRO A 153 -11.08 0.79 3.80
CA PRO A 153 -11.08 -0.66 3.83
C PRO A 153 -11.14 -1.16 5.29
N GLY A 154 -12.17 -1.95 5.60
CA GLY A 154 -12.38 -2.53 6.92
C GLY A 154 -13.34 -1.77 7.85
N ASP A 155 -14.00 -0.69 7.41
CA ASP A 155 -15.15 -0.06 8.11
C ASP A 155 -16.50 -0.62 7.62
#